data_AF-B1LH42-F1
#
_entry.id   AF-B1LH42-F1
#
_cell.length_a   1.000
_cell.length_b   1.000
_cell.length_c   1.000
_cell.angle_alpha   90.00
_cell.angle_beta   90.00
_cell.angle_gamma   90.00
#
_symmetry.space_group_name_H-M   'P 1'
#
loop_
_entity.id
_entity.type
_entity.pdbx_description
1 polymer ?
#
loop_
_entity_poly.entity_id
_entity_poly.type
_entity_poly.pdbx_seq_one_letter_code
_entity_poly.pdbx_strand_id
1 'polypeptide(L)'
;MCGRFSQSMTREDYLALLADEVEQDIPYDPEPIGRFNVAPGTKVLLLSERDEKLHLDPVFWGYAPDGGINLDFYTYQRQIRYSTN
;
A
#
# COMPACT_ATOMS: atom_id res chain seq x y z
N MET A 1 -6.04 18.73 8.53
CA MET A 1 -5.21 17.69 9.15
C MET A 1 -5.95 16.36 8.99
N CYS A 2 -5.51 15.46 8.12
CA CYS A 2 -6.17 14.19 7.81
C CYS A 2 -5.59 13.06 8.68
N GLY A 3 -6.01 12.98 9.93
CA GLY A 3 -5.53 11.97 10.89
C GLY A 3 -6.31 10.64 10.87
N ARG A 4 -7.38 10.53 10.08
CA ARG A 4 -8.20 9.31 9.94
C ARG A 4 -8.83 9.26 8.54
N PHE A 5 -9.10 8.05 8.04
CA PHE A 5 -9.80 7.85 6.76
C PHE A 5 -10.56 6.52 6.74
N SER A 6 -11.35 6.30 5.68
CA SER A 6 -12.09 5.06 5.41
C SER A 6 -11.51 4.33 4.20
N GLN A 7 -11.32 3.02 4.34
CA GLN A 7 -11.00 2.08 3.27
C GLN A 7 -11.94 0.87 3.44
N SER A 8 -13.13 0.98 2.88
CA SER A 8 -14.27 0.09 3.19
C SER A 8 -14.75 -0.75 2.01
N MET A 9 -14.42 -0.39 0.78
CA MET A 9 -14.84 -1.09 -0.43
C MET A 9 -13.92 -2.27 -0.77
N THR A 10 -14.24 -3.02 -1.82
CA THR A 10 -13.37 -4.10 -2.33
C THR A 10 -12.13 -3.53 -3.00
N ARG A 11 -11.13 -4.38 -3.28
CA ARG A 11 -9.92 -3.95 -3.99
C ARG A 11 -10.28 -3.51 -5.41
N GLU A 12 -11.16 -4.26 -6.04
CA GLU A 12 -11.62 -4.07 -7.40
C GLU A 12 -12.39 -2.76 -7.55
N ASP A 13 -13.19 -2.36 -6.56
CA ASP A 13 -13.89 -1.06 -6.58
C ASP A 13 -12.91 0.12 -6.63
N TYR A 14 -11.79 0.02 -5.90
CA TYR A 14 -10.73 1.04 -5.93
C TYR A 14 -9.90 0.96 -7.22
N LEU A 15 -9.58 -0.25 -7.67
CA LEU A 15 -8.78 -0.48 -8.88
C LEU A 15 -9.54 -0.08 -10.14
N ALA A 16 -10.85 -0.32 -10.23
CA ALA A 16 -11.67 0.07 -11.39
C ALA A 16 -11.68 1.58 -11.66
N LEU A 17 -11.35 2.41 -10.65
CA LEU A 17 -11.20 3.86 -10.81
C LEU A 17 -9.85 4.28 -11.41
N LEU A 18 -8.89 3.35 -11.44
CA LEU A 18 -7.50 3.58 -11.85
C LEU A 18 -7.11 2.74 -13.07
N ALA A 19 -7.72 1.57 -13.25
CA ALA A 19 -7.23 0.49 -14.08
C ALA A 19 -7.88 0.46 -15.47
N ASP A 20 -7.46 1.40 -16.32
CA ASP A 20 -7.45 1.21 -17.78
C ASP A 20 -6.02 1.15 -18.36
N GLU A 21 -4.97 1.44 -17.58
CA GLU A 21 -3.64 1.75 -18.14
C GLU A 21 -2.46 0.86 -17.69
N VAL A 22 -2.60 -0.02 -16.67
CA VAL A 22 -1.44 -0.75 -16.09
C VAL A 22 -1.75 -2.21 -15.72
N GLU A 23 -0.79 -3.11 -15.92
CA GLU A 23 -0.85 -4.53 -15.51
C GLU A 23 -0.89 -4.65 -13.97
N GLN A 24 -1.73 -5.54 -13.45
CA GLN A 24 -1.96 -5.70 -12.01
C GLN A 24 -1.33 -7.01 -11.51
N ASP A 25 -0.46 -6.92 -10.50
CA ASP A 25 0.05 -8.08 -9.74
C ASP A 25 -0.67 -8.18 -8.38
N ILE A 26 -2.01 -8.18 -8.42
CA ILE A 26 -2.87 -8.18 -7.24
C ILE A 26 -3.86 -9.35 -7.38
N PRO A 27 -3.87 -10.31 -6.45
CA PRO A 27 -4.85 -11.39 -6.46
C PRO A 27 -6.27 -10.83 -6.33
N TYR A 28 -7.19 -11.39 -7.12
CA TYR A 28 -8.62 -11.10 -6.98
C TYR A 28 -9.12 -11.51 -5.60
N ASP A 29 -9.79 -10.60 -4.91
CA ASP A 29 -10.38 -10.86 -3.60
C ASP A 29 -11.66 -10.03 -3.43
N PRO A 30 -12.84 -10.69 -3.52
CA PRO A 30 -14.12 -10.01 -3.46
C PRO A 30 -14.48 -9.48 -2.07
N GLU A 31 -13.69 -9.79 -1.03
CA GLU A 31 -13.96 -9.33 0.32
C GLU A 31 -13.72 -7.81 0.44
N PRO A 32 -14.70 -7.04 0.95
CA PRO A 32 -14.49 -5.63 1.25
C PRO A 32 -13.43 -5.45 2.32
N ILE A 33 -12.59 -4.41 2.19
CA ILE A 33 -11.57 -4.11 3.19
C ILE A 33 -12.21 -3.75 4.55
N GLY A 34 -13.41 -3.16 4.53
CA GLY A 34 -14.25 -3.01 5.73
C GLY A 34 -13.71 -2.08 6.83
N ARG A 35 -12.68 -1.27 6.55
CA ARG A 35 -12.04 -0.38 7.54
C ARG A 35 -12.60 1.04 7.45
N PHE A 36 -13.67 1.32 8.18
CA PHE A 36 -14.33 2.64 8.19
C PHE A 36 -13.57 3.75 8.92
N ASN A 37 -12.55 3.40 9.72
CA ASN A 37 -11.96 4.32 10.66
C ASN A 37 -10.46 4.03 10.91
N VAL A 38 -9.68 4.07 9.82
CA VAL A 38 -8.25 3.81 9.81
C VAL A 38 -7.52 4.86 10.64
N ALA A 39 -6.66 4.40 11.56
CA ALA A 39 -5.90 5.25 12.48
C ALA A 39 -4.41 5.30 12.09
N PRO A 40 -3.69 6.38 12.43
CA PRO A 40 -2.24 6.47 12.26
C PRO A 40 -1.55 5.36 13.07
N GLY A 41 -0.39 4.91 12.59
CA GLY A 41 0.36 3.82 13.21
C GLY A 41 -0.22 2.43 12.97
N THR A 42 -1.20 2.27 12.07
CA THR A 42 -1.68 0.96 11.62
C THR A 42 -1.09 0.61 10.26
N LYS A 43 -1.02 -0.68 9.92
CA LYS A 43 -0.74 -1.09 8.54
C LYS A 43 -1.96 -0.82 7.66
N VAL A 44 -1.75 -0.25 6.49
CA VAL A 44 -2.79 0.13 5.52
C VAL A 44 -2.43 -0.42 4.16
N LEU A 45 -3.43 -0.88 3.41
CA LEU A 45 -3.19 -1.34 2.04
C LEU A 45 -2.86 -0.12 1.20
N LEU A 46 -1.63 -0.09 0.69
CA LEU A 46 -1.08 0.99 -0.12
C LEU A 46 -0.83 0.47 -1.53
N LEU A 47 -1.42 1.17 -2.51
CA LEU A 47 -1.17 0.90 -3.90
C LEU A 47 0.13 1.58 -4.32
N SER A 48 0.99 0.85 -5.02
CA SER A 48 2.23 1.38 -5.59
C SER A 48 2.55 0.72 -6.92
N GLU A 49 3.19 1.45 -7.82
CA GLU A 49 3.64 0.92 -9.10
C GLU A 49 5.13 0.55 -9.03
N ARG A 50 5.47 -0.67 -9.44
CA ARG A 50 6.82 -1.23 -9.38
C ARG A 50 6.98 -2.26 -10.49
N ASP A 51 8.09 -2.15 -11.21
CA ASP A 51 8.34 -2.99 -12.39
C ASP A 51 7.17 -2.94 -13.40
N GLU A 52 6.62 -1.74 -13.63
CA GLU A 52 5.46 -1.47 -14.52
C GLU A 52 4.17 -2.20 -14.13
N LYS A 53 4.10 -2.72 -12.90
CA LYS A 53 2.93 -3.40 -12.36
C LYS A 53 2.40 -2.70 -11.12
N LEU A 54 1.09 -2.75 -10.94
CA LEU A 54 0.45 -2.31 -9.71
C LEU A 54 0.57 -3.39 -8.63
N HIS A 55 1.02 -2.98 -7.45
CA HIS A 55 1.14 -3.80 -6.26
C HIS A 55 0.34 -3.21 -5.11
N LEU A 56 -0.23 -4.07 -4.27
CA LEU A 56 -1.02 -3.68 -3.11
C LEU A 56 -0.46 -4.33 -1.84
N ASP A 57 0.23 -3.53 -1.02
CA ASP A 57 0.93 -4.03 0.17
C ASP A 57 0.43 -3.40 1.47
N PRO A 58 0.41 -4.16 2.58
CA PRO A 58 0.15 -3.60 3.90
C PRO A 58 1.37 -2.83 4.42
N VAL A 59 1.33 -1.50 4.36
CA VAL A 59 2.42 -0.60 4.78
C VAL A 59 2.05 0.14 6.05
N PHE A 60 3.00 0.32 6.98
CA PHE A 60 2.80 1.10 8.20
C PHE A 60 2.51 2.57 7.86
N TRP A 61 1.38 3.09 8.34
CA TRP A 61 1.02 4.50 8.20
C TRP A 61 1.73 5.34 9.27
N GLY A 62 2.99 5.65 9.00
CA GLY A 62 3.83 6.52 9.82
C GLY A 62 5.26 6.51 9.29
N TYR A 63 6.01 7.57 9.58
CA TYR A 63 7.39 7.71 9.13
C TYR A 63 8.26 8.24 10.27
N ALA A 64 9.28 7.46 10.64
CA ALA A 64 10.23 7.78 11.70
C ALA A 64 11.64 7.25 11.34
N PRO A 65 12.41 7.99 10.52
CA PRO A 65 13.78 7.61 10.18
C PRO A 65 14.69 7.89 11.40
N ASP A 66 15.36 6.84 11.89
CA ASP A 66 16.44 6.82 12.89
C ASP A 66 16.20 7.58 14.22
N GLY A 67 15.69 6.85 15.22
CA GLY A 67 15.55 7.32 16.61
C GLY A 67 14.37 6.76 17.40
N GLY A 68 13.48 5.98 16.77
CA GLY A 68 12.34 5.36 17.46
C GLY A 68 11.52 4.40 16.60
N ILE A 69 12.07 3.19 16.39
CA ILE A 69 11.42 1.91 16.02
C ILE A 69 10.21 1.90 15.04
N ASN A 70 10.45 1.61 13.74
CA ASN A 70 10.12 0.35 13.03
C ASN A 70 10.23 0.53 11.50
N LEU A 71 11.04 -0.31 10.87
CA LEU A 71 11.48 -0.25 9.47
C LEU A 71 10.59 -1.09 8.55
N ASP A 72 9.43 -0.57 8.12
CA ASP A 72 8.66 -1.19 7.03
C ASP A 72 8.91 -0.50 5.66
N PHE A 73 9.43 0.74 5.65
CA PHE A 73 9.62 1.49 4.39
C PHE A 73 11.02 1.34 3.78
N TYR A 74 12.06 1.13 4.60
CA TYR A 74 13.46 1.15 4.14
C TYR A 74 13.94 -0.18 3.54
N THR A 75 13.40 -1.31 3.99
CA THR A 75 13.78 -2.63 3.48
C THR A 75 13.36 -2.79 2.01
N TYR A 76 12.22 -2.21 1.64
CA TYR A 76 11.67 -2.25 0.29
C TYR A 76 12.52 -1.45 -0.73
N GLN A 77 12.89 -0.22 -0.38
CA GLN A 77 13.69 0.65 -1.27
C GLN A 77 15.14 0.15 -1.47
N ARG A 78 15.70 -0.65 -0.55
CA ARG A 78 17.01 -1.27 -0.74
C ARG A 78 16.96 -2.41 -1.76
N GLN A 79 15.90 -3.22 -1.77
CA GLN A 79 15.82 -4.40 -2.64
C GLN A 79 15.76 -4.00 -4.13
N ILE A 80 15.08 -2.89 -4.47
CA ILE A 80 15.06 -2.32 -5.83
C ILE A 80 16.46 -1.92 -6.31
N ARG A 81 17.31 -1.39 -5.42
CA ARG A 81 18.65 -0.90 -5.78
C ARG A 81 19.69 -2.01 -5.95
N TYR A 82 19.43 -3.22 -5.44
CA TYR A 82 20.35 -4.36 -5.57
C TYR A 82 19.91 -5.38 -6.65
N SER A 83 18.71 -5.27 -7.22
CA SER A 83 18.24 -6.16 -8.28
C SER A 83 18.52 -5.65 -9.70
N THR A 84 19.09 -4.45 -9.84
CA THR A 84 19.47 -3.82 -11.11
C THR A 84 20.99 -3.83 -11.36
N ASN A 85 21.70 -4.84 -10.88
CA ASN A 85 23.05 -5.20 -11.33
C ASN A 85 23.18 -6.71 -11.57
#